data_AF-A0A527XEI8-F1
#
_entry.id   AF-A0A527XEI8-F1
#
_cell.length_a   1.000
_cell.length_b   1.000
_cell.length_c   1.000
_cell.angle_alpha   90.00
_cell.angle_beta   90.00
_cell.angle_gamma   90.00
#
_symmetry.space_group_name_H-M   'P 1'
#
loop_
_entity.id
_entity.type
_entity.pdbx_description
1 polymer ?
#
loop_
_entity_poly.entity_id
_entity_poly.type
_entity_poly.pdbx_seq_one_letter_code
_entity_poly.pdbx_strand_id
1 'polypeptide(L)' 'TYSFLHADIFHLGGNMLFLWVFGDNVEDALGHIRYLIFYLACAVAGAFFQGLVAWDSEVPLIGASGAIAGVVTA' A
#
# COMPACT_ATOMS: atom_id res chain seq x y z
N THR A 1 0.05 -7.12 8.00
CA THR A 1 0.88 -8.16 7.34
C THR A 1 0.47 -8.41 5.91
N TYR A 2 -0.83 -8.45 5.60
CA TYR A 2 -1.36 -8.67 4.24
C TYR A 2 -0.67 -7.85 3.13
N SER A 3 -0.33 -6.59 3.42
CA SER A 3 0.30 -5.65 2.50
C SER A 3 1.69 -6.09 2.00
N PHE A 4 2.35 -7.00 2.71
CA PHE A 4 3.65 -7.55 2.31
C PHE A 4 3.53 -8.85 1.48
N LEU A 5 2.33 -9.46 1.43
CA LEU A 5 2.10 -10.69 0.66
C LEU A 5 1.69 -10.33 -0.77
N HIS A 6 2.23 -11.04 -1.76
CA HIS A 6 1.94 -10.82 -3.18
C HIS A 6 1.65 -12.15 -3.87
N ALA A 7 0.73 -12.12 -4.85
CA ALA A 7 0.28 -13.32 -5.56
C ALA A 7 1.37 -13.93 -6.45
N ASP A 8 2.17 -13.06 -7.08
CA ASP A 8 3.17 -13.42 -8.07
C ASP A 8 4.23 -12.31 -8.21
N ILE A 9 5.23 -12.57 -9.04
CA ILE A 9 6.37 -11.67 -9.24
C ILE A 9 5.98 -10.37 -9.97
N PHE A 10 4.97 -10.39 -10.83
CA PHE A 10 4.51 -9.19 -11.52
C PHE A 10 3.70 -8.30 -10.58
N HIS A 11 2.88 -8.89 -9.70
CA HIS A 11 2.19 -8.14 -8.66
C HIS A 11 3.18 -7.47 -7.70
N LEU A 12 4.22 -8.18 -7.24
CA LEU A 12 5.28 -7.58 -6.43
C LEU A 12 6.06 -6.51 -7.21
N GLY A 13 6.53 -6.85 -8.41
CA GLY A 13 7.34 -5.96 -9.24
C GLY A 13 6.61 -4.67 -9.60
N GLY A 14 5.31 -4.75 -9.91
CA GLY A 14 4.46 -3.58 -10.14
C GLY A 14 4.40 -2.67 -8.92
N ASN A 15 4.08 -3.22 -7.74
CA ASN A 15 4.03 -2.43 -6.50
C ASN A 15 5.38 -1.77 -6.20
N MET A 16 6.49 -2.51 -6.35
CA MET A 16 7.83 -1.95 -6.10
C MET A 16 8.22 -0.88 -7.11
N LEU A 17 7.79 -0.99 -8.38
CA LEU A 17 8.00 0.04 -9.39
C LEU A 17 7.32 1.35 -9.00
N PHE A 18 6.05 1.32 -8.60
CA PHE A 18 5.34 2.53 -8.15
C PHE A 18 5.96 3.08 -6.86
N LEU A 19 6.30 2.23 -5.90
CA LEU A 19 6.94 2.68 -4.67
C LEU A 19 8.31 3.32 -4.95
N TRP A 20 9.07 2.79 -5.92
CA TRP A 20 10.36 3.36 -6.32
C TRP A 20 10.23 4.71 -7.03
N VAL A 21 9.19 4.90 -7.85
CA VAL A 21 8.98 6.14 -8.64
C VAL A 21 8.39 7.28 -7.81
N PHE A 22 7.53 6.98 -6.83
CA PHE A 22 6.81 8.00 -6.06
C PHE A 22 7.22 8.08 -4.59
N GLY A 23 7.74 6.99 -4.02
CA GLY A 23 8.02 6.89 -2.60
C GLY A 23 9.12 7.83 -2.13
N ASP A 24 10.17 8.05 -2.95
CA ASP A 24 11.30 8.91 -2.60
C ASP A 24 10.88 10.36 -2.39
N ASN A 25 10.12 10.92 -3.32
CA ASN A 25 9.67 12.31 -3.28
C ASN A 25 8.74 12.57 -2.08
N VAL A 26 7.86 11.61 -1.78
CA VAL A 26 6.95 11.71 -0.63
C VAL A 26 7.69 11.50 0.68
N GLU A 27 8.67 10.59 0.71
CA GLU A 27 9.54 10.39 1.87
C GLU A 27 10.39 11.64 2.16
N ASP A 28 10.95 12.27 1.14
CA ASP A 28 11.71 13.52 1.27
C ASP A 28 10.83 14.66 1.80
N ALA A 29 9.57 14.75 1.36
CA ALA A 29 8.62 15.76 1.82
C ALA A 29 8.14 15.54 3.27
N LEU A 30 7.98 14.28 3.70
CA LEU A 30 7.44 13.94 5.02
C LEU A 30 8.52 13.70 6.07
N GLY A 31 9.69 13.21 5.66
CA GLY A 31 10.73 12.61 6.48
C GLY A 31 10.46 11.14 6.80
N HIS A 32 11.53 10.34 6.95
CA HIS A 32 11.51 8.87 7.06
C HIS A 32 10.45 8.31 8.03
N ILE A 33 10.36 8.83 9.26
CA ILE A 33 9.43 8.30 10.27
C ILE A 33 7.98 8.60 9.93
N ARG A 34 7.70 9.82 9.46
CA ARG A 34 6.34 10.25 9.10
C ARG A 34 5.88 9.53 7.84
N TYR A 35 6.79 9.31 6.88
CA TYR A 35 6.54 8.50 5.71
C TYR A 35 6.18 7.06 6.08
N LEU A 36 6.94 6.42 6.97
CA LEU A 36 6.64 5.06 7.41
C LEU A 36 5.26 4.96 8.08
N ILE A 37 4.93 5.91 8.99
CA ILE A 37 3.62 5.96 9.64
C ILE A 37 2.51 6.18 8.60
N PHE A 38 2.72 7.11 7.66
CA PHE A 38 1.76 7.42 6.60
C PHE A 38 1.49 6.20 5.72
N TYR A 39 2.54 5.54 5.23
CA TYR A 39 2.43 4.32 4.43
C TYR A 39 1.63 3.22 5.15
N LEU A 40 1.96 2.96 6.42
CA LEU A 40 1.25 1.97 7.23
C LEU A 40 -0.20 2.37 7.51
N ALA A 41 -0.48 3.66 7.72
CA ALA A 41 -1.82 4.18 7.89
C ALA A 41 -2.66 3.98 6.62
N CYS A 42 -2.10 4.25 5.44
CA CYS A 42 -2.75 3.97 4.15
C CYS A 42 -3.03 2.47 3.96
N ALA A 43 -2.11 1.59 4.36
CA ALA A 43 -2.36 0.14 4.34
C ALA A 43 -3.55 -0.24 5.23
N VAL A 44 -3.59 0.27 6.48
CA VAL A 44 -4.71 0.00 7.40
C VAL A 44 -6.02 0.56 6.87
N ALA A 45 -6.03 1.79 6.36
CA ALA A 45 -7.21 2.43 5.80
C ALA A 45 -7.74 1.67 4.57
N GLY A 46 -6.84 1.25 3.67
CA GLY A 46 -7.20 0.46 2.50
C GLY A 46 -7.81 -0.90 2.86
N ALA A 47 -7.21 -1.62 3.83
CA ALA A 47 -7.76 -2.87 4.31
C ALA A 47 -9.11 -2.70 5.01
N PHE A 48 -9.25 -1.66 5.82
CA PHE A 48 -10.50 -1.35 6.49
C PHE A 48 -11.60 -1.04 5.48
N PHE A 49 -11.31 -0.18 4.50
CA PHE A 49 -12.25 0.14 3.43
C PHE A 49 -12.65 -1.10 2.64
N GLN A 50 -11.68 -1.93 2.21
CA GLN A 50 -11.95 -3.20 1.53
C GLN A 50 -12.89 -4.10 2.35
N GLY A 51 -12.66 -4.21 3.67
CA GLY A 51 -13.51 -4.99 4.56
C GLY A 51 -14.94 -4.44 4.70
N LEU A 52 -15.16 -3.15 4.44
CA LEU A 52 -16.50 -2.56 4.41
C LEU A 52 -17.21 -2.79 3.06
N VAL A 53 -16.50 -2.62 1.94
CA VAL A 53 -17.11 -2.73 0.61
C VAL A 53 -17.22 -4.16 0.08
N ALA A 54 -16.36 -5.06 0.54
CA ALA A 54 -16.28 -6.46 0.10
C ALA A 54 -16.25 -7.41 1.31
N TRP A 55 -17.15 -7.19 2.26
CA TRP A 55 -17.21 -7.91 3.54
C TRP A 55 -17.46 -9.42 3.42
N ASP A 56 -18.10 -9.86 2.33
CA ASP A 56 -18.42 -11.26 2.01
C ASP A 56 -17.39 -11.91 1.07
N SER A 57 -16.31 -11.20 0.73
CA SER A 57 -15.27 -11.73 -0.17
C SER A 57 -14.54 -12.91 0.45
N GLU A 58 -14.63 -14.06 -0.22
CA GLU A 58 -13.81 -15.24 0.11
C GLU A 58 -12.38 -15.13 -0.43
N VAL A 59 -12.11 -14.15 -1.30
CA VAL A 59 -10.77 -13.92 -1.85
C VAL A 59 -9.91 -13.16 -0.82
N PRO A 60 -8.72 -13.68 -0.46
CA PRO A 60 -7.83 -13.00 0.48
C PRO A 60 -7.35 -11.65 -0.02
N LEU A 61 -7.45 -10.62 0.83
CA LEU A 61 -6.82 -9.33 0.57
C LEU A 61 -5.31 -9.44 0.75
N ILE A 62 -4.54 -9.14 -0.30
CA ILE A 62 -3.07 -9.17 -0.31
C ILE A 62 -2.52 -8.01 -1.15
N GLY A 63 -1.29 -7.59 -0.87
CA GLY A 63 -0.55 -6.65 -1.70
C GLY A 63 -0.43 -5.23 -1.14
N ALA A 64 0.64 -4.55 -1.56
CA ALA A 64 0.99 -3.21 -1.11
C ALA A 64 0.20 -2.06 -1.79
N SER A 65 -0.57 -2.39 -2.83
CA SER A 65 -1.23 -1.43 -3.72
C SER A 65 -2.08 -0.38 -3.00
N GLY A 66 -2.82 -0.75 -1.95
CA GLY A 66 -3.62 0.21 -1.18
C GLY A 66 -2.78 1.27 -0.45
N ALA A 67 -1.62 0.87 0.10
CA ALA A 67 -0.69 1.81 0.72
C ALA A 67 -0.03 2.72 -0.33
N ILE A 68 0.39 2.13 -1.44
CA ILE A 68 1.03 2.82 -2.56
C ILE A 68 0.08 3.82 -3.22
N ALA A 69 -1.21 3.50 -3.37
CA ALA A 69 -2.21 4.45 -3.87
C ALA A 69 -2.30 5.71 -2.98
N GLY A 70 -2.16 5.53 -1.66
CA GLY A 70 -2.04 6.63 -0.70
C GLY A 70 -0.78 7.48 -0.95
N VAL A 71 0.38 6.83 -1.15
CA VAL A 71 1.65 7.50 -1.50
C VAL A 71 1.54 8.29 -2.81
N VAL A 72 0.95 7.71 -3.86
CA VAL A 72 0.79 8.38 -5.15
C VAL A 72 -0.16 9.59 -5.07
N THR A 73 -1.06 9.62 -4.10
CA THR A 73 -2.03 10.71 -3.91
C THR A 73 -1.51 11.83 -2.99
N ALA A 74 -0.43 11.58 -2.23
CA ALA A 74 0.13 12.50 -1.24
C ALA A 74 0.82 13.71 -1.89
#